data_AF-A0A924P1S9-F1
#
_entry.id   AF-A0A924P1S9-F1
#
_cell.length_a   1.000
_cell.length_b   1.000
_cell.length_c   1.000
_cell.angle_alpha   90.00
_cell.angle_beta   90.00
_cell.angle_gamma   90.00
#
_symmetry.space_group_name_H-M   'P 1'
#
loop_
_entity.id
_entity.type
_entity.pdbx_description
1 polymer ?
#
loop_
_entity_poly.entity_id
_entity_poly.type
_entity_poly.pdbx_seq_one_letter_code
_entity_poly.pdbx_strand_id
1 'polypeptide(L)'
;MAEQQTAGASFAGVTVEGNDFASLLNKEFKPKSDEAKSAVEAAVQTLAQQALSNVKLISTDTVASIEAMIAALDKKLTEQINLILHHEDFQKLESAWRGLHYMVSNTETDEQLKIRVMAISKQDLGKTLKRYKGTAWDQSPLFKKLYEEEYGQFGG
;
A
#
# COMPACT_ATOMS: atom_id res chain seq x y z
N MET A 1 -32.03 -9.41 -6.83
CA MET A 1 -31.49 -10.76 -7.08
C MET A 1 -31.59 -10.98 -8.58
N ALA A 2 -30.58 -10.56 -9.34
CA ALA A 2 -30.54 -10.73 -10.79
C ALA A 2 -29.18 -11.35 -11.12
N GLU A 3 -29.19 -12.64 -11.43
CA GLU A 3 -28.04 -13.36 -11.96
C GLU A 3 -27.75 -12.85 -13.38
N GLN A 4 -26.60 -12.19 -13.55
CA GLN A 4 -26.03 -11.91 -14.86
C GLN A 4 -25.26 -13.14 -15.34
N GLN A 5 -25.78 -13.75 -16.40
CA GLN A 5 -25.07 -14.66 -17.28
C GLN A 5 -23.79 -13.98 -17.80
N THR A 6 -22.63 -14.48 -17.41
CA THR A 6 -21.36 -14.18 -18.08
C THR A 6 -21.23 -15.06 -19.31
N ALA A 7 -21.25 -14.40 -20.45
CA ALA A 7 -21.04 -14.94 -21.78
C ALA A 7 -19.72 -15.70 -21.89
N GLY A 8 -19.76 -16.81 -22.64
CA GLY A 8 -18.60 -17.63 -22.94
C GLY A 8 -17.54 -16.85 -23.70
N ALA A 9 -16.32 -16.85 -23.17
CA ALA A 9 -15.12 -16.57 -23.92
C ALA A 9 -14.75 -17.83 -24.72
N SER A 10 -15.10 -17.83 -25.99
CA SER A 10 -14.62 -18.78 -26.98
C SER A 10 -13.11 -18.59 -27.16
N PHE A 11 -12.32 -19.54 -26.64
CA PHE A 11 -10.91 -19.67 -26.95
C PHE A 11 -10.75 -20.23 -28.38
N ALA A 12 -10.77 -19.34 -29.37
CA ALA A 12 -10.30 -19.62 -30.71
C ALA A 12 -8.79 -19.36 -30.73
N GLY A 13 -7.98 -20.42 -30.64
CA GLY A 13 -6.53 -20.23 -30.70
C GLY A 13 -5.63 -21.39 -30.33
N VAL A 14 -6.13 -22.62 -30.13
CA VAL A 14 -5.34 -23.85 -30.30
C VAL A 14 -6.31 -24.97 -30.67
N THR A 15 -6.57 -25.18 -31.96
CA THR A 15 -7.12 -26.46 -32.43
C THR A 15 -5.98 -27.47 -32.42
N VAL A 16 -5.70 -28.07 -31.26
CA VAL A 16 -4.90 -29.29 -31.23
C VAL A 16 -5.72 -30.33 -31.98
N GLU A 17 -5.23 -30.78 -33.11
CA GLU A 17 -5.81 -31.91 -33.84
C GLU A 17 -5.86 -33.11 -32.89
N GLY A 18 -7.04 -33.46 -32.40
CA GLY A 18 -7.23 -34.54 -31.41
C GLY A 18 -6.71 -35.90 -31.88
N ASN A 19 -6.42 -36.05 -33.18
CA ASN A 19 -5.83 -37.26 -33.77
C ASN A 19 -4.30 -37.33 -33.66
N ASP A 20 -3.59 -36.21 -33.58
CA ASP A 20 -2.12 -36.22 -33.60
C ASP A 20 -1.56 -36.65 -32.24
N PHE A 21 -2.20 -36.20 -31.15
CA PHE A 21 -1.85 -36.60 -29.79
C PHE A 21 -2.13 -38.09 -29.51
N ALA A 22 -3.29 -38.59 -29.94
CA ALA A 22 -3.65 -40.01 -29.82
C ALA A 22 -2.71 -40.93 -30.64
N SER A 23 -2.22 -40.42 -31.78
CA SER A 23 -1.25 -41.13 -32.62
C SER A 23 0.14 -41.22 -31.97
N LEU A 24 0.57 -40.17 -31.28
CA LEU A 24 1.83 -40.16 -30.52
C LEU A 24 1.77 -41.08 -29.29
N LEU A 25 0.65 -41.13 -28.57
CA LEU A 25 0.46 -42.02 -27.43
C LEU A 25 0.50 -43.50 -27.83
N ASN A 26 -0.15 -43.87 -28.94
CA ASN A 26 -0.10 -45.24 -29.45
C ASN A 26 1.29 -45.64 -29.95
N LYS A 27 2.09 -44.70 -30.47
CA LYS A 27 3.45 -44.96 -30.96
C LYS A 27 4.45 -45.22 -29.83
N GLU A 28 4.38 -44.46 -28.75
CA GLU A 28 5.34 -44.53 -27.63
C GLU A 28 5.00 -45.64 -26.61
N PHE A 29 3.72 -45.83 -26.28
CA PHE A 29 3.33 -46.80 -25.24
C PHE A 29 2.96 -48.19 -25.78
N LYS A 30 2.67 -48.31 -27.09
CA LYS A 30 2.28 -49.57 -27.77
C LYS A 30 1.31 -50.46 -26.96
N PRO A 31 0.17 -49.93 -26.52
CA PRO A 31 -0.82 -50.68 -25.73
C PRO A 31 -1.42 -51.84 -26.56
N LYS A 32 -1.49 -53.02 -25.95
CA LYS A 32 -1.92 -54.27 -26.63
C LYS A 32 -3.44 -54.52 -26.60
N SER A 33 -4.21 -53.72 -25.86
CA SER A 33 -5.67 -53.79 -25.76
C SER A 33 -6.31 -52.40 -25.74
N ASP A 34 -7.58 -52.28 -26.13
CA ASP A 34 -8.30 -51.00 -26.13
C ASP A 34 -8.57 -50.46 -24.71
N GLU A 35 -8.69 -51.34 -23.70
CA GLU A 35 -8.72 -50.94 -22.28
C GLU A 35 -7.42 -50.24 -21.84
N ALA A 36 -6.27 -50.75 -22.30
CA ALA A 36 -4.97 -50.16 -21.97
C ALA A 36 -4.74 -48.80 -22.65
N LYS A 37 -5.32 -48.57 -23.84
CA LYS A 37 -5.29 -47.25 -24.50
C LYS A 37 -6.03 -46.20 -23.68
N SER A 38 -7.27 -46.52 -23.29
CA SER A 38 -8.11 -45.62 -22.49
C SER A 38 -7.49 -45.30 -21.12
N ALA A 39 -6.88 -46.31 -20.47
CA ALA A 39 -6.18 -46.12 -19.20
C ALA A 39 -4.95 -45.20 -19.32
N VAL A 40 -4.18 -45.33 -20.41
CA VAL A 40 -3.01 -44.46 -20.68
C VAL A 40 -3.45 -43.04 -21.00
N GLU A 41 -4.49 -42.85 -21.82
CA GLU A 41 -5.06 -41.53 -22.11
C GLU A 41 -5.54 -40.82 -20.84
N ALA A 42 -6.30 -41.52 -19.99
CA ALA A 42 -6.75 -40.98 -18.71
C ALA A 42 -5.59 -40.62 -17.78
N ALA A 43 -4.57 -41.48 -17.68
CA ALA A 43 -3.40 -41.22 -16.84
C ALA A 43 -2.60 -40.00 -17.33
N VAL A 44 -2.41 -39.87 -18.65
CA VAL A 44 -1.71 -38.73 -19.26
C VAL A 44 -2.53 -37.45 -19.13
N GLN A 45 -3.86 -37.52 -19.27
CA GLN A 45 -4.73 -36.37 -19.08
C GLN A 45 -4.72 -35.88 -17.63
N THR A 46 -4.76 -36.80 -16.66
CA THR A 46 -4.67 -36.46 -15.23
C THR A 46 -3.32 -35.85 -14.90
N LEU A 47 -2.23 -36.39 -15.45
CA LEU A 47 -0.88 -35.90 -15.25
C LEU A 47 -0.65 -34.54 -15.93
N ALA A 48 -1.25 -34.32 -17.11
CA ALA A 48 -1.25 -33.03 -17.79
C ALA A 48 -2.04 -31.98 -16.99
N GLN A 49 -3.20 -32.32 -16.43
CA GLN A 49 -3.96 -31.44 -15.55
C GLN A 49 -3.17 -31.09 -14.27
N GLN A 50 -2.50 -32.07 -13.66
CA GLN A 50 -1.65 -31.88 -12.48
C GLN A 50 -0.41 -31.02 -12.80
N ALA A 51 0.17 -31.17 -13.99
CA ALA A 51 1.32 -30.37 -14.44
C ALA A 51 0.91 -28.93 -14.76
N LEU A 52 -0.21 -28.73 -15.45
CA LEU A 52 -0.75 -27.42 -15.82
C LEU A 52 -1.22 -26.62 -14.60
N SER A 53 -1.67 -27.27 -13.53
CA SER A 53 -2.09 -26.58 -12.29
C SER A 53 -0.92 -25.98 -11.50
N ASN A 54 0.30 -26.51 -11.67
CA ASN A 54 1.52 -25.98 -11.04
C ASN A 54 2.33 -25.05 -11.96
N VAL A 55 2.01 -24.99 -13.25
CA VAL A 55 2.65 -24.06 -14.18
C VAL A 55 1.85 -22.77 -14.17
N LYS A 56 2.44 -21.72 -13.60
CA LYS A 56 1.98 -20.34 -13.80
C LYS A 56 2.10 -20.07 -15.30
N LEU A 57 0.99 -20.20 -16.04
CA LEU A 57 0.91 -19.88 -17.46
C LEU A 57 1.33 -18.41 -17.61
N ILE A 58 2.59 -18.20 -17.97
CA ILE A 58 3.07 -16.90 -18.41
C ILE A 58 2.31 -16.64 -19.71
N SER A 59 1.43 -15.64 -19.70
CA SER A 59 0.69 -15.23 -20.89
C SER A 59 1.67 -14.99 -22.04
N THR A 60 1.28 -15.36 -23.26
CA THR A 60 2.04 -15.05 -24.49
C THR A 60 2.38 -13.57 -24.60
N ASP A 61 1.60 -12.71 -23.95
CA ASP A 61 1.90 -11.32 -23.71
C ASP A 61 2.69 -11.14 -22.39
N THR A 62 4.01 -11.14 -22.51
CA THR A 62 4.94 -10.90 -21.39
C THR A 62 4.77 -9.50 -20.78
N VAL A 63 4.32 -8.51 -21.58
CA VAL A 63 4.12 -7.13 -21.12
C VAL A 63 2.93 -7.08 -20.17
N ALA A 64 1.80 -7.68 -20.55
CA ALA A 64 0.62 -7.76 -19.69
C ALA A 64 0.91 -8.50 -18.36
N SER A 65 1.76 -9.54 -18.40
CA SER A 65 2.22 -10.23 -17.19
C SER A 65 3.07 -9.34 -16.27
N ILE A 66 3.95 -8.49 -16.85
CA ILE A 66 4.77 -7.54 -16.08
C ILE A 66 3.89 -6.46 -15.45
N GLU A 67 2.94 -5.90 -16.19
CA GLU A 67 1.99 -4.90 -15.67
C GLU A 67 1.14 -5.46 -14.52
N ALA A 68 0.67 -6.70 -14.64
CA ALA A 68 -0.05 -7.37 -13.55
C ALA A 68 0.82 -7.56 -12.30
N MET A 69 2.12 -7.84 -12.47
CA MET A 69 3.06 -7.93 -11.35
C MET A 69 3.35 -6.57 -10.71
N ILE A 70 3.49 -5.49 -11.50
CA ILE A 70 3.64 -4.12 -11.00
C ILE A 70 2.39 -3.72 -10.21
N ALA A 71 1.19 -3.95 -10.75
CA ALA A 71 -0.06 -3.63 -10.05
C ALA A 71 -0.18 -4.39 -8.71
N ALA A 72 0.27 -5.65 -8.65
CA ALA A 72 0.31 -6.41 -7.41
C ALA A 72 1.31 -5.84 -6.39
N LEU A 73 2.45 -5.32 -6.83
CA LEU A 73 3.42 -4.63 -5.98
C LEU A 73 2.86 -3.30 -5.48
N ASP A 74 2.29 -2.49 -6.36
CA ASP A 74 1.69 -1.20 -6.02
C ASP A 74 0.56 -1.36 -5.01
N LYS A 75 -0.25 -2.42 -5.14
CA LYS A 75 -1.27 -2.75 -4.15
C LYS A 75 -0.66 -3.01 -2.77
N LYS A 76 0.39 -3.83 -2.70
CA LYS A 76 1.08 -4.11 -1.42
C LYS A 76 1.72 -2.87 -0.82
N LEU A 77 2.36 -2.03 -1.65
CA LEU A 77 2.94 -0.77 -1.20
C LEU A 77 1.87 0.19 -0.70
N THR A 78 0.76 0.31 -1.41
CA THR A 78 -0.38 1.16 -1.03
C THR A 78 -0.98 0.70 0.29
N GLU A 79 -1.20 -0.61 0.48
CA GLU A 79 -1.67 -1.17 1.75
C GLU A 79 -0.72 -0.81 2.90
N GLN A 80 0.59 -1.00 2.71
CA GLN A 80 1.57 -0.71 3.75
C GLN A 80 1.68 0.79 4.06
N ILE A 81 1.72 1.64 3.03
CA ILE A 81 1.80 3.09 3.19
C ILE A 81 0.53 3.61 3.86
N ASN A 82 -0.65 3.09 3.51
CA ASN A 82 -1.88 3.46 4.18
C ASN A 82 -1.84 3.15 5.68
N LEU A 83 -1.30 2.00 6.09
CA LEU A 83 -1.15 1.69 7.51
C LEU A 83 -0.21 2.67 8.21
N ILE A 84 0.89 3.09 7.57
CA ILE A 84 1.84 4.05 8.15
C ILE A 84 1.22 5.44 8.26
N LEU A 85 0.60 5.94 7.17
CA LEU A 85 0.03 7.29 7.13
C LEU A 85 -1.22 7.44 8.01
N HIS A 86 -2.01 6.38 8.15
CA HIS A 86 -3.21 6.39 9.00
C HIS A 86 -2.93 5.99 10.44
N HIS A 87 -1.66 5.78 10.81
CA HIS A 87 -1.30 5.56 12.20
C HIS A 87 -1.57 6.82 13.03
N GLU A 88 -2.21 6.68 14.19
CA GLU A 88 -2.64 7.83 15.00
C GLU A 88 -1.50 8.78 15.35
N ASP A 89 -0.33 8.24 15.68
CA ASP A 89 0.83 9.07 16.05
C ASP A 89 1.36 9.87 14.86
N PHE A 90 1.32 9.29 13.65
CA PHE A 90 1.71 9.98 12.44
C PHE A 90 0.71 11.09 12.12
N GLN A 91 -0.60 10.80 12.17
CA GLN A 91 -1.64 11.80 11.92
C GLN A 91 -1.63 12.95 12.93
N LYS A 92 -1.37 12.66 14.22
CA LYS A 92 -1.23 13.71 15.25
C LYS A 92 -0.07 14.65 14.95
N LEU A 93 1.08 14.10 14.52
CA LEU A 93 2.23 14.91 14.14
C LEU A 93 1.96 15.67 12.83
N GLU A 94 1.46 14.98 11.81
CA GLU A 94 1.17 15.54 10.49
C GLU A 94 0.14 16.67 10.56
N SER A 95 -0.94 16.52 11.33
CA SER A 95 -1.96 17.56 11.50
C SER A 95 -1.39 18.83 12.14
N ALA A 96 -0.52 18.70 13.14
CA ALA A 96 0.14 19.85 13.75
C ALA A 96 1.06 20.58 12.75
N TRP A 97 1.86 19.85 11.98
CA TRP A 97 2.76 20.43 10.98
C TRP A 97 2.04 20.98 9.75
N ARG A 98 1.00 20.31 9.26
CA ARG A 98 0.17 20.81 8.17
C ARG A 98 -0.59 22.06 8.58
N GLY A 99 -1.08 22.12 9.82
CA GLY A 99 -1.70 23.33 10.37
C GLY A 99 -0.72 24.50 10.44
N LEU A 100 0.51 24.26 10.92
CA LEU A 100 1.57 25.26 10.92
C LEU A 100 1.94 25.70 9.50
N HIS A 101 2.12 24.76 8.58
CA HIS A 101 2.41 25.05 7.17
C HIS A 101 1.29 25.87 6.53
N TYR A 102 0.02 25.54 6.81
CA TYR A 102 -1.12 26.32 6.33
C TYR A 102 -1.06 27.77 6.83
N MET A 103 -0.75 27.97 8.12
CA MET A 103 -0.64 29.31 8.69
C MET A 103 0.49 30.11 8.05
N VAL A 104 1.67 29.51 7.85
CA VAL A 104 2.82 30.17 7.25
C VAL A 104 2.58 30.47 5.77
N SER A 105 2.08 29.51 4.99
CA SER A 105 1.89 29.65 3.55
C SER A 105 0.78 30.64 3.17
N ASN A 106 -0.20 30.85 4.07
CA ASN A 106 -1.29 31.78 3.83
C ASN A 106 -1.08 33.16 4.47
N THR A 107 0.05 33.37 5.17
CA THR A 107 0.37 34.65 5.78
C THR A 107 1.51 35.30 5.00
N GLU A 108 1.27 36.48 4.44
CA GLU A 108 2.32 37.29 3.84
C GLU A 108 3.17 37.90 4.96
N THR A 109 4.27 37.23 5.31
CA THR A 109 5.23 37.70 6.30
C THR A 109 6.15 38.75 5.68
N ASP A 110 6.21 39.94 6.26
CA ASP A 110 7.13 41.02 5.91
C ASP A 110 7.96 41.44 7.15
N GLU A 111 8.63 42.60 7.11
CA GLU A 111 9.39 43.10 8.27
C GLU A 111 8.50 43.38 9.50
N GLN A 112 7.21 43.65 9.30
CA GLN A 112 6.24 43.97 10.36
C GLN A 112 5.57 42.71 10.91
N LEU A 113 5.48 41.62 10.14
CA LEU A 113 4.83 40.39 10.55
C LEU A 113 5.82 39.24 10.72
N LYS A 114 6.04 38.84 11.98
CA LYS A 114 6.88 37.71 12.36
C LYS A 114 6.06 36.61 13.03
N ILE A 115 6.25 35.37 12.57
CA ILE A 115 5.67 34.17 13.18
C ILE A 115 6.77 33.45 13.96
N ARG A 116 6.62 33.34 15.28
CA ARG A 116 7.54 32.59 16.15
C ARG A 116 6.86 31.35 16.69
N VAL A 117 7.52 30.20 16.54
CA VAL A 117 6.97 28.89 16.92
C VAL A 117 7.82 28.29 18.04
N MET A 118 7.15 27.84 19.10
CA MET A 118 7.77 27.10 20.19
C MET A 118 7.16 25.70 20.26
N ALA A 119 7.98 24.69 20.00
CA ALA A 119 7.56 23.30 20.12
C ALA A 119 7.48 22.90 21.61
N ILE A 120 6.26 22.66 22.11
CA ILE A 120 6.02 22.17 23.47
C ILE A 120 4.81 21.24 23.49
N SER A 121 4.90 20.11 24.19
CA SER A 121 3.75 19.21 24.36
C SER A 121 2.73 19.80 25.35
N LYS A 122 1.45 19.48 25.18
CA LYS A 122 0.39 19.90 26.13
C LYS A 122 0.68 19.43 27.57
N GLN A 123 1.28 18.25 27.71
CA GLN A 123 1.63 17.69 29.02
C GLN A 123 2.74 18.49 29.68
N ASP A 124 3.79 18.86 28.94
CA ASP A 124 4.93 19.60 29.49
C ASP A 124 4.58 21.06 29.75
N LEU A 125 3.73 21.67 28.91
CA LEU A 125 3.11 22.96 29.18
C LEU A 125 2.33 22.91 30.51
N GLY A 126 1.47 21.90 30.68
CA GLY A 126 0.70 21.73 31.91
C GLY A 126 1.56 21.48 33.15
N LYS A 127 2.64 20.70 33.04
CA LYS A 127 3.60 20.47 34.13
C LYS A 127 4.33 21.76 34.50
N THR A 128 4.78 22.52 33.51
CA THR A 128 5.48 23.79 33.72
C THR A 128 4.57 24.78 34.44
N LEU A 129 3.34 24.98 33.94
CA LEU A 129 2.38 25.90 34.57
C LEU A 129 2.00 25.47 36.01
N LYS A 130 1.87 24.16 36.27
CA LYS A 130 1.61 23.66 37.63
C LYS A 130 2.78 23.87 38.59
N ARG A 131 4.02 23.76 38.09
CA ARG A 131 5.24 23.91 38.90
C ARG A 131 5.44 25.36 39.35
N TYR A 132 5.14 26.32 38.49
CA TYR A 132 5.32 27.75 38.72
C TYR A 132 3.99 28.45 39.04
N LYS A 133 3.13 27.85 39.86
CA LYS A 133 1.82 28.47 40.23
C LYS A 133 1.95 29.53 41.33
N GLY A 134 0.96 30.42 41.43
CA GLY A 134 0.89 31.41 42.50
C GLY A 134 1.87 32.56 42.27
N THR A 135 2.67 32.92 43.27
CA THR A 135 3.62 34.05 43.19
C THR A 135 4.83 33.81 42.31
N ALA A 136 5.12 32.55 41.92
CA ALA A 136 6.31 32.18 41.14
C ALA A 136 6.05 32.05 39.62
N TRP A 137 4.88 32.49 39.14
CA TRP A 137 4.45 32.33 37.75
C TRP A 137 5.29 33.13 36.75
N ASP A 138 5.75 34.29 37.17
CA ASP A 138 6.67 35.19 36.47
C ASP A 138 8.07 34.58 36.31
N GLN A 139 8.46 33.64 37.18
CA GLN A 139 9.74 32.93 37.06
C GLN A 139 9.67 31.71 36.13
N SER A 140 8.51 31.43 35.51
CA SER A 140 8.36 30.28 34.63
C SER A 140 9.14 30.46 33.31
N PRO A 141 9.75 29.41 32.75
CA PRO A 141 10.44 29.49 31.45
C PRO A 141 9.54 30.02 30.33
N LEU A 142 8.22 29.78 30.42
CA LEU A 142 7.25 30.29 29.47
C LEU A 142 7.07 31.80 29.60
N PHE A 143 6.96 32.32 30.83
CA PHE A 143 6.86 33.76 31.06
C PHE A 143 8.11 34.48 30.55
N LYS A 144 9.30 33.93 30.81
CA LYS A 144 10.55 34.52 30.31
C LYS A 144 10.55 34.63 28.78
N LYS A 145 10.10 33.59 28.07
CA LYS A 145 10.07 33.58 26.60
C LYS A 145 8.99 34.44 25.98
N LEU A 146 7.79 34.49 26.57
CA LEU A 146 6.69 35.28 26.01
C LEU A 146 6.74 36.75 26.42
N TYR A 147 7.22 37.04 27.63
CA TYR A 147 7.19 38.37 28.21
C TYR A 147 8.58 38.97 28.31
N GLU A 148 9.49 38.40 29.11
CA GLU A 148 10.80 39.04 29.37
C GLU A 148 11.66 39.21 28.11
N GLU A 149 11.77 38.17 27.27
CA GLU A 149 12.59 38.17 26.05
C GLU A 149 12.01 39.08 24.94
N GLU A 150 10.70 39.36 24.97
CA GLU A 150 9.99 40.12 23.93
C GLU A 150 9.50 41.47 24.48
N TYR A 151 8.38 41.46 25.21
CA TYR A 151 7.71 42.67 25.68
C TYR A 151 8.49 43.42 26.79
N GLY A 152 9.22 42.68 27.63
CA GLY A 152 10.01 43.21 28.74
C GLY A 152 11.40 43.69 28.33
N GLN A 153 11.85 43.39 27.11
CA GLN A 153 13.16 43.75 26.61
C GLN A 153 13.08 45.04 25.80
N PHE A 154 14.01 45.97 26.05
CA PHE A 154 14.13 47.16 25.21
C PHE A 154 14.52 46.78 23.77
N GLY A 155 13.60 47.03 22.82
CA GLY A 155 13.81 46.74 21.40
C GLY A 155 13.54 45.29 20.99
N GLY A 156 12.85 44.50 21.83
CA GLY A 156 12.32 43.18 21.50
C GLY A 156 11.13 43.21 20.56
#